data_AF-A0A945YW28-F1
#
_entry.id   AF-A0A945YW28-F1
#
_cell.length_a   1.000
_cell.length_b   1.000
_cell.length_c   1.000
_cell.angle_alpha   90.00
_cell.angle_beta   90.00
_cell.angle_gamma   90.00
#
_symmetry.space_group_name_H-M   'P 1'
#
loop_
_entity.id
_entity.type
_entity.pdbx_description
1 polymer ?
#
loop_
_entity_poly.entity_id
_entity_poly.type
_entity_poly.pdbx_seq_one_letter_code
_entity_poly.pdbx_strand_id
1 'polypeptide(L)'
;MWKRKTEEDFIKEKEGKLFGLSKSDFLLSFFISFSLAMYLYVHDPNISRLIVYFVIIFILCCIGVRLFDDPVGILNIFTAGSTLAPSVICNVCHSIVSRSKKEKCECSGKYEPLDDWKWIEDEIEESEQTN
;
A
#
# COMPACT_ATOMS: atom_id res chain seq x y z
N MET A 1 8.43 20.84 -2.23
CA MET A 1 9.90 20.53 -2.31
C MET A 1 10.16 19.13 -1.73
N TRP A 2 11.04 18.32 -2.32
CA TRP A 2 11.37 16.97 -1.82
C TRP A 2 12.38 17.01 -0.66
N LYS A 3 12.16 16.20 0.38
CA LYS A 3 13.06 15.99 1.53
C LYS A 3 13.15 14.50 1.84
N ARG A 4 14.31 14.02 2.29
CA ARG A 4 14.42 12.66 2.83
C ARG A 4 13.60 12.52 4.12
N LYS A 5 12.91 11.38 4.25
CA LYS A 5 12.29 10.96 5.50
C LYS A 5 13.36 10.71 6.56
N THR A 6 13.14 11.20 7.77
CA THR A 6 13.99 10.91 8.94
C THR A 6 13.46 9.69 9.70
N GLU A 7 14.26 9.14 10.62
CA GLU A 7 13.85 8.00 11.45
C GLU A 7 12.53 8.25 12.21
N GLU A 8 12.29 9.50 12.61
CA GLU A 8 11.05 9.95 13.25
C GLU A 8 9.83 9.84 12.32
N ASP A 9 9.99 10.11 11.02
CA ASP A 9 8.91 9.97 10.03
C ASP A 9 8.49 8.50 9.86
N PHE A 10 9.47 7.58 9.89
CA PHE A 10 9.20 6.13 9.82
C PHE A 10 8.52 5.59 11.09
N ILE A 11 8.79 6.19 12.25
CA ILE A 11 8.14 5.83 13.51
C ILE A 11 6.67 6.27 13.49
N LYS A 12 6.39 7.52 13.09
CA LYS A 12 5.02 8.02 12.95
C LYS A 12 4.19 7.21 11.95
N GLU A 13 4.79 6.77 10.84
CA GLU A 13 4.10 5.93 9.85
C GLU A 13 3.75 4.53 10.40
N LYS A 14 4.53 4.02 11.37
CA LYS A 14 4.27 2.74 12.04
C LYS A 14 3.23 2.85 13.14
N GLU A 15 3.14 3.98 13.85
CA GLU A 15 2.22 4.19 14.97
C GLU A 15 0.74 4.11 14.56
N GLY A 16 0.41 4.40 13.29
CA GLY A 16 -0.95 4.33 12.76
C GLY A 16 -1.39 2.95 12.23
N LYS A 17 -0.48 1.96 12.15
CA LYS A 17 -0.75 0.68 11.47
C LYS A 17 -0.94 -0.47 12.47
N LEU A 18 -2.16 -1.00 12.54
CA LEU A 18 -2.53 -2.10 13.46
C LEU A 18 -2.05 -3.42 12.87
N PHE A 19 -1.18 -4.15 13.58
CA PHE A 19 -0.39 -5.25 12.99
C PHE A 19 0.31 -4.83 11.70
N GLY A 20 0.69 -3.56 11.58
CA GLY A 20 1.25 -2.94 10.38
C GLY A 20 0.38 -3.02 9.11
N LEU A 21 -0.94 -3.23 9.24
CA LEU A 21 -1.97 -2.98 8.22
C LEU A 21 -2.59 -1.61 8.51
N SER A 22 -2.90 -0.84 7.47
CA SER A 22 -3.70 0.38 7.66
C SER A 22 -5.16 0.02 7.98
N LYS A 23 -5.92 0.96 8.57
CA LYS A 23 -7.36 0.76 8.80
C LYS A 23 -8.11 0.49 7.49
N SER A 24 -7.73 1.16 6.40
CA SER A 24 -8.30 0.92 5.07
C SER A 24 -8.05 -0.49 4.57
N ASP A 25 -6.86 -1.05 4.79
CA ASP A 25 -6.51 -2.41 4.36
C ASP A 25 -7.34 -3.47 5.08
N PHE A 26 -7.55 -3.26 6.38
CA PHE A 26 -8.39 -4.12 7.20
C PHE A 26 -9.85 -4.11 6.72
N LEU A 27 -10.40 -2.91 6.49
CA LEU A 27 -11.78 -2.74 5.99
C LEU A 27 -11.95 -3.33 4.59
N LEU A 28 -10.97 -3.14 3.70
CA LEU A 28 -10.98 -3.71 2.36
C LEU A 28 -10.94 -5.24 2.40
N SER A 29 -10.02 -5.80 3.20
CA SER A 29 -9.90 -7.26 3.39
C SER A 29 -11.20 -7.84 3.95
N PHE A 30 -11.83 -7.16 4.91
CA PHE A 30 -13.13 -7.56 5.46
C PHE A 30 -14.23 -7.54 4.39
N PHE A 31 -14.33 -6.46 3.61
CA PHE A 31 -15.37 -6.30 2.59
C PHE A 31 -15.27 -7.35 1.47
N ILE A 32 -14.05 -7.63 0.98
CA ILE A 32 -13.80 -8.67 -0.02
C ILE A 32 -14.17 -10.05 0.54
N SER A 33 -13.71 -10.36 1.75
CA SER A 33 -13.96 -11.65 2.40
C SER A 33 -15.45 -11.87 2.65
N PHE A 34 -16.15 -10.83 3.09
CA PHE A 34 -17.59 -10.87 3.29
C PHE A 34 -18.36 -11.08 1.97
N SER A 35 -17.99 -10.34 0.93
CA SER A 35 -18.63 -10.46 -0.39
C SER A 35 -18.44 -11.87 -0.97
N LEU A 36 -17.24 -12.44 -0.86
CA LEU A 36 -16.95 -13.79 -1.35
C LEU A 36 -17.63 -14.86 -0.50
N ALA A 37 -17.68 -14.69 0.82
CA ALA A 37 -18.41 -15.58 1.71
C ALA A 37 -19.92 -15.58 1.40
N MET A 38 -20.50 -14.40 1.15
CA MET A 38 -21.92 -14.28 0.76
C MET A 38 -22.21 -14.89 -0.61
N TYR A 39 -21.29 -14.77 -1.58
CA TYR A 39 -21.40 -15.48 -2.85
C TYR A 39 -21.43 -17.00 -2.65
N LEU A 40 -20.52 -17.55 -1.83
CA LEU A 40 -20.49 -18.97 -1.52
C LEU A 40 -21.75 -19.44 -0.76
N TYR A 41 -22.34 -18.60 0.09
CA TYR A 41 -23.59 -18.89 0.80
C TYR A 41 -24.76 -19.21 -0.13
N VAL A 42 -24.85 -18.48 -1.25
CA VAL A 42 -25.92 -18.67 -2.25
C VAL A 42 -25.85 -20.07 -2.87
N HIS A 43 -24.65 -20.65 -2.96
CA HIS A 43 -24.43 -21.98 -3.54
C HIS A 43 -24.48 -23.12 -2.53
N ASP A 44 -24.03 -22.89 -1.29
CA ASP A 44 -24.07 -23.88 -0.21
C ASP A 44 -24.49 -23.19 1.11
N PRO A 45 -25.76 -23.29 1.54
CA PRO A 45 -26.31 -22.55 2.68
C PRO A 45 -25.87 -23.12 4.05
N ASN A 46 -24.74 -23.82 4.12
CA ASN A 46 -24.17 -24.32 5.37
C ASN A 46 -23.41 -23.22 6.13
N ILE A 47 -24.03 -22.70 7.19
CA ILE A 47 -23.50 -21.61 8.03
C ILE A 47 -22.12 -21.94 8.61
N SER A 48 -21.89 -23.18 9.07
CA SER A 48 -20.60 -23.58 9.63
C SER A 48 -19.47 -23.51 8.59
N ARG A 49 -19.74 -23.89 7.34
CA ARG A 49 -18.76 -23.80 6.24
C ARG A 49 -18.51 -22.36 5.84
N LEU A 50 -19.55 -21.54 5.82
CA LEU A 50 -19.45 -20.11 5.53
C LEU A 50 -18.49 -19.40 6.50
N ILE A 51 -18.62 -19.66 7.80
CA ILE A 51 -17.73 -19.07 8.81
C ILE A 51 -16.27 -19.49 8.55
N VAL A 52 -16.03 -20.77 8.25
CA VAL A 52 -14.68 -21.28 7.97
C VAL A 52 -14.10 -20.62 6.71
N TYR A 53 -14.88 -20.54 5.62
CA TYR A 53 -14.42 -19.88 4.39
C TYR A 53 -14.14 -18.40 4.61
N PHE A 54 -15.01 -17.69 5.32
CA PHE A 54 -14.81 -16.29 5.64
C PHE A 54 -13.48 -16.07 6.38
N VAL A 55 -13.21 -16.86 7.42
CA VAL A 55 -11.96 -16.74 8.19
C VAL A 55 -10.74 -17.03 7.33
N ILE A 56 -10.77 -18.09 6.52
CA ILE A 56 -9.64 -18.46 5.64
C ILE A 56 -9.39 -17.36 4.60
N ILE A 57 -10.43 -16.89 3.91
CA ILE A 57 -10.32 -15.83 2.89
C ILE A 57 -9.81 -14.54 3.53
N PHE A 58 -10.32 -14.18 4.71
CA PHE A 58 -9.89 -12.99 5.43
C PHE A 58 -8.41 -13.01 5.79
N ILE A 59 -7.91 -14.14 6.30
CA ILE A 59 -6.50 -14.31 6.61
C ILE A 59 -5.66 -14.19 5.33
N LEU A 60 -6.08 -14.83 4.23
CA LEU A 60 -5.39 -14.74 2.95
C LEU A 60 -5.36 -13.30 2.40
N CYS A 61 -6.45 -12.55 2.52
CA CYS A 61 -6.48 -11.14 2.13
C CYS A 61 -5.54 -10.29 2.99
N CYS A 62 -5.54 -10.47 4.31
CA CYS A 62 -4.65 -9.73 5.22
C CYS A 62 -3.17 -10.01 4.90
N ILE A 63 -2.82 -11.28 4.66
CA ILE A 63 -1.45 -11.67 4.27
C ILE A 63 -1.11 -11.10 2.89
N GLY A 64 -2.06 -11.13 1.95
CA GLY A 64 -1.89 -10.54 0.62
C GLY A 64 -1.54 -9.06 0.71
N VAL A 65 -2.34 -8.26 1.41
CA VAL A 65 -2.08 -6.81 1.54
C VAL A 65 -0.71 -6.53 2.16
N ARG A 66 -0.28 -7.37 3.10
CA ARG A 66 1.06 -7.28 3.70
C ARG A 66 2.20 -7.65 2.78
N LEU A 67 2.01 -8.61 1.88
CA LEU A 67 3.04 -9.04 0.95
C LEU A 67 3.21 -8.06 -0.21
N PHE A 68 2.16 -7.31 -0.56
CA PHE A 68 2.16 -6.46 -1.74
C PHE A 68 2.32 -4.97 -1.44
N ASP A 69 2.32 -4.53 -0.16
CA ASP A 69 2.45 -3.14 0.32
C ASP A 69 1.54 -2.09 -0.38
N ASP A 70 0.70 -2.54 -1.31
CA ASP A 70 -0.11 -1.73 -2.20
C ASP A 70 -1.47 -2.45 -2.41
N PRO A 71 -2.52 -2.09 -1.66
CA PRO A 71 -3.84 -2.72 -1.75
C PRO A 71 -4.47 -2.53 -3.15
N VAL A 72 -4.06 -1.49 -3.88
CA VAL A 72 -4.44 -1.26 -5.28
C VAL A 72 -3.72 -2.25 -6.22
N GLY A 73 -2.48 -2.61 -5.88
CA GLY A 73 -1.71 -3.65 -6.57
C GLY A 73 -2.39 -5.02 -6.55
N ILE A 74 -3.07 -5.38 -5.46
CA ILE A 74 -3.84 -6.64 -5.37
C ILE A 74 -5.07 -6.59 -6.27
N LEU A 75 -5.83 -5.49 -6.25
CA LEU A 75 -6.97 -5.35 -7.14
C LEU A 75 -6.53 -5.42 -8.61
N ASN A 76 -5.37 -4.85 -8.95
CA ASN A 76 -4.79 -4.94 -10.29
C ASN A 76 -4.27 -6.35 -10.64
N ILE A 77 -3.67 -7.10 -9.72
CA ILE A 77 -3.31 -8.52 -9.99
C ILE A 77 -4.54 -9.34 -10.39
N PHE A 78 -5.70 -9.04 -9.81
CA PHE A 78 -6.96 -9.73 -10.12
C PHE A 78 -7.74 -9.13 -11.30
N THR A 79 -7.51 -7.87 -11.70
CA THR A 79 -8.31 -7.19 -12.75
C THR A 79 -7.54 -6.80 -14.01
N ALA A 80 -6.23 -6.56 -13.94
CA ALA A 80 -5.35 -6.30 -15.08
C ALA A 80 -3.88 -6.35 -14.62
N GLY A 81 -3.14 -7.39 -15.03
CA GLY A 81 -1.77 -7.71 -14.59
C GLY A 81 -0.68 -6.68 -14.93
N SER A 82 -0.78 -5.48 -14.39
CA SER A 82 0.27 -4.47 -14.38
C SER A 82 0.63 -4.16 -12.93
N THR A 83 1.69 -4.78 -12.45
CA THR A 83 2.41 -4.33 -11.27
C THR A 83 2.92 -2.92 -11.57
N LEU A 84 2.44 -1.92 -10.82
CA LEU A 84 3.00 -0.57 -10.84
C LEU A 84 4.47 -0.71 -10.43
N ALA A 85 5.37 -0.56 -11.41
CA ALA A 85 6.79 -0.68 -11.14
C ALA A 85 7.19 0.38 -10.10
N PRO A 86 7.96 0.03 -9.06
CA PRO A 86 8.32 0.97 -8.00
C PRO A 86 8.98 2.21 -8.60
N SER A 87 8.49 3.38 -8.20
CA SER A 87 9.02 4.67 -8.62
C SER A 87 10.34 4.99 -7.91
N VAL A 88 11.30 5.55 -8.64
CA VAL A 88 12.59 5.99 -8.11
C VAL A 88 12.82 7.48 -8.40
N ILE A 89 13.58 8.16 -7.54
CA ILE A 89 13.84 9.61 -7.61
C ILE A 89 15.37 9.89 -7.72
N CYS A 90 15.81 10.80 -8.61
CA CYS A 90 17.22 11.26 -8.63
C CYS A 90 17.50 12.13 -7.40
N ASN A 91 18.52 11.81 -6.62
CA ASN A 91 18.92 12.57 -5.43
C ASN A 91 19.43 14.01 -5.71
N VAL A 92 19.69 14.37 -6.97
CA VAL A 92 20.19 15.70 -7.38
C VAL A 92 19.10 16.54 -8.06
N CYS A 93 18.42 15.99 -9.07
CA CYS A 93 17.41 16.71 -9.85
C CYS A 93 15.97 16.40 -9.43
N HIS A 94 15.77 15.46 -8.50
CA HIS A 94 14.46 15.02 -8.02
C HIS A 94 13.48 14.58 -9.12
N SER A 95 14.00 14.13 -10.27
CA SER A 95 13.17 13.54 -11.33
C SER A 95 12.71 12.15 -10.92
N ILE A 96 11.41 11.88 -11.09
CA ILE A 96 10.78 10.61 -10.78
C ILE A 96 10.66 9.79 -12.07
N VAL A 97 11.16 8.55 -12.04
CA VAL A 97 11.07 7.61 -13.17
C VAL A 97 10.65 6.23 -12.69
N SER A 98 10.01 5.45 -13.57
CA SER A 98 9.77 4.03 -13.32
C SER A 98 11.08 3.24 -13.42
N ARG A 99 11.34 2.32 -12.49
CA ARG A 99 12.59 1.51 -12.38
C ARG A 99 13.03 0.77 -13.66
N SER A 100 12.20 0.70 -14.69
CA SER A 100 12.40 -0.13 -15.88
C SER A 100 13.39 0.40 -16.93
N LYS A 101 13.96 1.62 -16.83
CA LYS A 101 14.63 2.22 -18.01
C LYS A 101 16.04 2.82 -17.90
N LYS A 102 16.60 3.20 -16.74
CA LYS A 102 17.98 3.78 -16.69
C LYS A 102 18.67 3.56 -15.34
N GLU A 103 19.90 3.05 -15.35
CA GLU A 103 20.74 2.91 -14.13
C GLU A 103 21.28 4.25 -13.62
N LYS A 104 21.37 5.26 -14.49
CA LYS A 104 21.88 6.60 -14.16
C LYS A 104 20.98 7.67 -14.75
N CYS A 105 20.73 8.71 -13.96
CA CYS A 105 19.98 9.86 -14.40
C CYS A 105 20.85 10.81 -15.22
N GLU A 106 20.24 11.64 -16.06
CA GLU A 106 20.94 12.67 -16.85
C GLU A 106 21.66 13.72 -15.97
N CYS A 107 21.18 13.89 -14.72
CA CYS A 107 21.83 14.66 -13.64
C CYS A 107 23.18 14.07 -13.17
N SER A 108 23.60 12.88 -13.65
CA SER A 108 24.65 12.01 -13.06
C SER A 108 24.39 11.61 -11.59
N GLY A 109 23.23 11.95 -11.05
CA GLY A 109 22.78 11.56 -9.73
C GLY A 109 22.33 10.11 -9.67
N LYS A 110 22.26 9.61 -8.44
CA LYS A 110 21.86 8.24 -8.13
C LYS A 110 20.35 8.20 -7.95
N TYR A 111 19.71 7.18 -8.51
CA TYR A 111 18.30 6.89 -8.25
C TYR A 111 18.16 6.20 -6.89
N GLU A 112 17.31 6.75 -6.04
CA GLU A 112 16.91 6.21 -4.74
C GLU A 112 15.42 5.83 -4.77
N PRO A 113 14.96 4.90 -3.92
CA PRO A 113 13.54 4.57 -3.80
C PRO A 113 12.72 5.82 -3.45
N LEU A 114 11.56 6.02 -4.08
CA LEU A 114 10.70 7.17 -3.74
C LEU A 114 10.18 7.10 -2.29
N ASP A 115 10.07 5.90 -1.73
CA ASP A 115 9.55 5.67 -0.36
C ASP A 115 10.36 6.36 0.73
N ASP A 116 11.65 6.62 0.48
CA ASP A 116 12.58 7.31 1.39
C ASP A 116 12.42 8.85 1.35
N TRP A 117 11.55 9.37 0.50
CA TRP A 117 11.36 10.79 0.26
C TRP A 117 9.92 11.22 0.58
N LYS A 118 9.78 12.45 1.06
CA LYS A 118 8.50 13.11 1.33
C LYS A 118 8.46 14.51 0.71
N TRP A 119 7.26 14.99 0.39
CA TRP A 119 7.06 16.32 -0.15
C TRP A 119 6.68 17.30 0.97
N ILE A 120 7.35 18.46 1.01
CA ILE A 120 7.26 19.42 2.12
C ILE A 120 5.90 20.15 2.18
N GLU A 121 5.13 20.23 1.08
CA GLU A 121 3.84 20.93 1.11
C GLU A 121 2.79 20.20 1.98
N ASP A 122 2.97 18.89 2.22
CA ASP A 122 2.08 18.09 3.05
C ASP A 122 2.17 18.45 4.56
N GLU A 123 3.23 19.16 5.00
CA GLU A 123 3.40 19.57 6.41
C GLU A 123 2.65 20.89 6.76
N ILE A 124 2.30 21.71 5.78
CA ILE A 124 1.66 23.01 6.04
C ILE A 124 0.19 22.81 6.43
N GLU A 125 -0.50 21.84 5.81
CA GLU A 125 -1.91 21.55 6.11
C GLU A 125 -2.11 20.85 7.47
N GLU A 126 -1.17 20.03 7.96
CA GLU A 126 -1.29 19.39 9.29
C GLU A 126 -1.08 20.38 10.45
N SER A 127 -0.30 21.44 10.24
CA SER A 127 -0.05 22.46 11.27
C SER A 127 -1.16 23.51 11.41
N GLU A 128 -2.00 23.69 10.39
CA GLU A 128 -3.15 24.62 10.45
C GLU A 128 -4.40 24.01 11.10
N GLN A 129 -4.50 22.68 11.26
CA GLN A 129 -5.63 22.04 11.93
C GLN A 129 -5.50 21.96 13.47
N THR A 130 -4.40 22.44 14.06
CA THR A 130 -4.14 22.37 15.51
C THR A 130 -3.98 23.71 16.23
N ASN A 131 -4.39 24.83 15.61
CA ASN A 131 -4.53 26.13 16.32
C ASN A 131 -5.99 26.61 16.34
#